data_AF-A0A127SXN4-F1
#
_entry.id   AF-A0A127SXN4-F1
#
_cell.length_a   1.000
_cell.length_b   1.000
_cell.length_c   1.000
_cell.angle_alpha   90.00
_cell.angle_beta   90.00
_cell.angle_gamma   90.00
#
_symmetry.space_group_name_H-M   'P 1'
#
loop_
_entity.id
_entity.type
_entity.pdbx_description
1 polymer ?
#
loop_
_entity_poly.entity_id
_entity_poly.type
_entity_poly.pdbx_seq_one_letter_code
_entity_poly.pdbx_strand_id
1 'polypeptide(L)'
;MMKINKNEQNFVLKYFQPGKLDTRKALQKVKARVGIADEEVSHAATVSLRMRRIRWIAVAASILVLFTIGAYTLLQPKTVTLSAESEVMAYHLPDGTKVSLMPHSSLSYQEDDCRKVEMKGCIYYQVKHDEQHPFDVMGEHGH
;
A
#
# COMPACT_ATOMS: atom_id res chain seq x y z
N MET A 1 -69.42 -22.49 -17.47
CA MET A 1 -70.04 -21.15 -17.63
C MET A 1 -70.05 -20.48 -16.26
N MET A 2 -69.17 -19.50 -16.03
CA MET A 2 -68.96 -18.87 -14.72
C MET A 2 -70.09 -17.86 -14.46
N LYS A 3 -70.88 -18.03 -13.40
CA LYS A 3 -71.96 -17.09 -13.03
C LYS A 3 -71.31 -15.83 -12.47
N ILE A 4 -71.19 -14.79 -13.29
CA ILE A 4 -70.66 -13.50 -12.86
C ILE A 4 -71.75 -12.77 -12.05
N ASN A 5 -71.40 -12.31 -10.85
CA ASN A 5 -72.32 -11.66 -9.93
C ASN A 5 -72.64 -10.22 -10.40
N LYS A 6 -73.93 -9.93 -10.63
CA LYS A 6 -74.40 -8.64 -11.18
C LYS A 6 -74.06 -7.43 -10.28
N ASN A 7 -73.91 -7.67 -8.97
CA ASN A 7 -73.60 -6.62 -8.01
C ASN A 7 -72.14 -6.14 -8.13
N GLU A 8 -71.22 -7.05 -8.41
CA GLU A 8 -69.79 -6.75 -8.60
C GLU A 8 -69.57 -5.95 -9.88
N GLN A 9 -70.27 -6.32 -10.96
CA GLN A 9 -70.23 -5.58 -12.21
C GLN A 9 -70.70 -4.14 -12.03
N ASN A 10 -71.79 -3.93 -11.29
CA ASN A 10 -72.34 -2.60 -11.06
C ASN A 10 -71.40 -1.73 -10.22
N PHE A 11 -70.70 -2.34 -9.25
CA PHE A 11 -69.68 -1.64 -8.46
C PHE A 11 -68.49 -1.22 -9.32
N VAL A 12 -67.93 -2.13 -10.11
CA VAL A 12 -66.78 -1.83 -10.99
C VAL A 12 -67.15 -0.75 -12.01
N LEU A 13 -68.32 -0.84 -12.66
CA LEU A 13 -68.77 0.18 -13.60
C LEU A 13 -68.95 1.57 -12.95
N LYS A 14 -69.40 1.62 -11.69
CA LYS A 14 -69.67 2.89 -11.00
C LYS A 14 -68.41 3.62 -10.54
N TYR A 15 -67.36 2.87 -10.17
CA TYR A 15 -66.18 3.44 -9.50
C TYR A 15 -64.88 3.32 -10.31
N PHE A 16 -64.82 2.50 -11.36
CA PHE A 16 -63.61 2.34 -12.16
C PHE A 16 -63.45 3.53 -13.11
N GLN A 17 -62.52 4.43 -12.79
CA GLN A 17 -62.09 5.49 -13.69
C GLN A 17 -60.81 5.06 -14.44
N PRO A 18 -60.82 5.03 -15.78
CA PRO A 18 -59.63 4.69 -16.56
C PRO A 18 -58.50 5.68 -16.25
N GLY A 19 -57.31 5.17 -15.93
CA GLY A 19 -56.12 5.98 -15.63
C GLY A 19 -56.00 6.53 -14.21
N LYS A 20 -56.97 6.31 -13.32
CA LYS A 20 -56.92 6.75 -11.92
C LYS A 20 -56.25 5.76 -10.97
N LEU A 21 -56.11 4.50 -11.36
CA LEU A 21 -55.60 3.44 -10.50
C LEU A 21 -54.25 2.92 -11.00
N ASP A 22 -53.18 3.47 -10.43
CA ASP A 22 -51.81 3.01 -10.63
C ASP A 22 -51.60 1.69 -9.87
N THR A 23 -51.90 0.56 -10.51
CA THR A 23 -51.73 -0.79 -9.93
C THR A 23 -50.32 -1.02 -9.41
N ARG A 24 -49.29 -0.48 -10.10
CA ARG A 24 -47.88 -0.57 -9.69
C ARG A 24 -47.60 0.13 -8.35
N LYS A 25 -48.09 1.37 -8.17
CA LYS A 25 -47.91 2.13 -6.92
C LYS A 25 -48.71 1.52 -5.78
N ALA A 26 -49.93 1.05 -6.05
CA ALA A 26 -50.77 0.38 -5.07
C ALA A 26 -50.10 -0.90 -4.56
N LEU A 27 -49.59 -1.73 -5.47
CA LEU A 27 -48.85 -2.95 -5.15
C LEU A 27 -47.59 -2.63 -4.32
N GLN A 28 -46.81 -1.63 -4.72
CA GLN A 28 -45.60 -1.21 -4.00
C GLN A 28 -45.91 -0.78 -2.56
N LYS A 29 -47.01 -0.06 -2.33
CA LYS A 29 -47.43 0.40 -1.00
C LYS A 29 -47.92 -0.75 -0.11
N VAL A 30 -48.59 -1.74 -0.71
CA VAL A 30 -48.99 -2.98 -0.02
C VAL A 30 -47.77 -3.83 0.33
N LYS A 31 -46.85 -4.05 -0.62
CA LYS A 31 -45.58 -4.76 -0.38
C LYS A 31 -44.79 -4.13 0.78
N ALA A 32 -44.68 -2.80 0.79
CA ALA A 32 -44.02 -2.06 1.86
C ALA A 32 -44.71 -2.21 3.23
N ARG A 33 -46.04 -2.32 3.28
CA ARG A 33 -46.79 -2.51 4.54
C ARG A 33 -46.83 -3.96 5.03
N VAL A 34 -46.79 -4.92 4.12
CA VAL A 34 -46.83 -6.36 4.45
C VAL A 34 -45.43 -6.90 4.74
N GLY A 35 -44.38 -6.07 4.62
CA GLY A 35 -43.00 -6.47 4.90
C GLY A 35 -42.40 -7.41 3.83
N ILE A 36 -43.12 -7.61 2.72
CA ILE A 36 -42.61 -8.29 1.52
C ILE A 36 -41.83 -7.24 0.73
N ALA A 37 -40.74 -6.76 1.32
CA ALA A 37 -39.71 -6.07 0.56
C ALA A 37 -39.05 -7.15 -0.30
N ASP A 38 -39.11 -7.01 -1.63
CA ASP A 38 -38.45 -7.93 -2.56
C ASP A 38 -36.96 -8.04 -2.16
N GLU A 39 -36.59 -9.15 -1.51
CA GLU A 39 -35.22 -9.45 -1.09
C GLU A 39 -34.24 -9.35 -2.28
N GLU A 40 -34.71 -9.58 -3.50
CA GLU A 40 -33.90 -9.53 -4.72
C GLU A 40 -33.36 -8.13 -5.04
N VAL A 41 -34.11 -7.06 -4.74
CA VAL A 41 -33.67 -5.68 -5.04
C VAL A 41 -32.68 -5.18 -3.98
N SER A 42 -32.88 -5.58 -2.72
CA SER A 42 -31.98 -5.22 -1.61
C SER A 42 -30.66 -6.01 -1.64
N HIS A 43 -30.66 -7.27 -2.06
CA HIS A 43 -29.42 -8.05 -2.22
C HIS A 43 -28.59 -7.58 -3.43
N ALA A 44 -29.21 -7.21 -4.55
CA ALA A 44 -28.49 -6.68 -5.72
C ALA A 44 -27.85 -5.30 -5.45
N ALA A 45 -28.55 -4.41 -4.73
CA ALA A 45 -28.04 -3.08 -4.40
C ALA A 45 -26.94 -3.10 -3.32
N THR A 46 -27.03 -3.99 -2.34
CA THR A 46 -26.00 -4.11 -1.28
C THR A 46 -24.73 -4.80 -1.78
N VAL A 47 -24.84 -5.81 -2.65
CA VAL A 47 -23.69 -6.49 -3.25
C VAL A 47 -22.91 -5.55 -4.18
N SER A 48 -23.59 -4.73 -4.99
CA SER A 48 -22.92 -3.78 -5.90
C SER A 48 -22.15 -2.68 -5.16
N LEU A 49 -22.68 -2.16 -4.05
CA LEU A 49 -21.98 -1.19 -3.20
C LEU A 49 -20.79 -1.82 -2.46
N ARG A 50 -20.95 -3.04 -1.93
CA ARG A 50 -19.87 -3.79 -1.27
C ARG A 50 -18.73 -4.09 -2.26
N MET A 51 -19.06 -4.49 -3.48
CA MET A 51 -18.08 -4.80 -4.53
C MET A 51 -17.34 -3.55 -5.02
N ARG A 52 -18.02 -2.40 -5.11
CA ARG A 52 -17.37 -1.10 -5.41
C ARG A 52 -16.40 -0.72 -4.30
N ARG A 53 -16.79 -0.87 -3.03
CA ARG A 53 -15.93 -0.57 -1.86
C ARG A 53 -14.70 -1.47 -1.82
N ILE A 54 -14.85 -2.76 -2.09
CA ILE A 54 -13.73 -3.72 -2.16
C ILE A 54 -12.74 -3.35 -3.27
N ARG A 55 -13.21 -2.88 -4.44
CA ARG A 55 -12.31 -2.40 -5.50
C ARG A 55 -11.49 -1.18 -5.06
N TRP A 56 -12.11 -0.21 -4.39
CA TRP A 56 -11.37 0.95 -3.87
C TRP A 56 -10.39 0.57 -2.76
N ILE A 57 -10.76 -0.38 -1.89
CA ILE A 57 -9.85 -0.92 -0.86
C ILE A 57 -8.67 -1.65 -1.51
N ALA A 58 -8.92 -2.46 -2.54
CA ALA A 58 -7.86 -3.15 -3.27
C ALA A 58 -6.89 -2.18 -3.95
N VAL A 59 -7.40 -1.09 -4.55
CA VAL A 59 -6.58 -0.02 -5.13
C VAL A 59 -5.78 0.72 -4.06
N ALA A 60 -6.40 1.07 -2.93
CA ALA A 60 -5.67 1.72 -1.83
C ALA A 60 -4.58 0.81 -1.26
N ALA A 61 -4.87 -0.48 -1.09
CA ALA A 61 -3.91 -1.46 -0.61
C ALA A 61 -2.74 -1.65 -1.59
N SER A 62 -2.98 -1.71 -2.90
CA SER A 62 -1.90 -1.84 -3.88
C SER A 62 -0.99 -0.60 -3.91
N ILE A 63 -1.56 0.60 -3.78
CA ILE A 63 -0.79 1.84 -3.66
C ILE A 63 0.08 1.83 -2.39
N LEU A 64 -0.48 1.41 -1.24
CA LEU A 64 0.30 1.28 -0.01
C LEU A 64 1.45 0.29 -0.17
N VAL A 65 1.21 -0.89 -0.76
CA VAL A 65 2.27 -1.87 -1.01
C VAL A 65 3.36 -1.28 -1.90
N LEU A 66 3.01 -0.66 -3.02
CA LEU A 66 3.99 -0.02 -3.90
C LEU A 66 4.77 1.10 -3.20
N PHE A 67 4.09 1.92 -2.38
CA PHE A 67 4.74 2.99 -1.64
C PHE A 67 5.70 2.44 -0.57
N THR A 68 5.30 1.40 0.17
CA THR A 68 6.16 0.76 1.17
C THR A 68 7.41 0.15 0.54
N ILE A 69 7.26 -0.55 -0.59
CA ILE A 69 8.40 -1.14 -1.31
C ILE A 69 9.29 -0.04 -1.90
N GLY A 70 8.70 0.95 -2.56
CA GLY A 70 9.44 2.07 -3.15
C GLY A 70 10.23 2.86 -2.10
N ALA A 71 9.58 3.21 -0.98
CA ALA A 71 10.24 3.84 0.16
C ALA A 71 11.35 2.93 0.71
N TYR A 72 11.06 1.65 0.94
CA TYR A 72 12.07 0.71 1.44
C TYR A 72 13.30 0.67 0.55
N THR A 73 13.13 0.58 -0.79
CA THR A 73 14.25 0.56 -1.75
C THR A 73 15.03 1.87 -1.82
N LEU A 74 14.35 3.01 -1.64
CA LEU A 74 15.00 4.33 -1.69
C LEU A 74 15.72 4.68 -0.38
N LEU A 75 15.22 4.17 0.75
CA LEU A 75 15.81 4.35 2.08
C LEU A 75 16.86 3.27 2.41
N GLN A 76 17.21 2.38 1.48
CA GLN A 76 18.30 1.44 1.75
C GLN A 76 19.62 2.19 1.82
N PRO A 77 20.38 2.04 2.92
CA PRO A 77 21.70 2.63 3.03
C PRO A 77 22.57 2.05 1.93
N LYS A 78 23.13 2.91 1.08
CA LYS A 78 24.05 2.48 0.03
C LYS A 78 25.41 2.22 0.65
N THR A 79 25.83 0.96 0.64
CA THR A 79 27.15 0.57 1.11
C THR A 79 28.15 0.61 -0.05
N VAL A 80 29.22 1.37 0.11
CA VAL A 80 30.34 1.47 -0.84
C VAL A 80 31.48 0.61 -0.32
N THR A 81 31.99 -0.31 -1.16
CA THR A 81 33.12 -1.17 -0.82
C THR A 81 34.33 -0.83 -1.67
N LEU A 82 35.44 -0.53 -1.01
CA LEU A 82 36.76 -0.27 -1.58
C LEU A 82 37.66 -1.47 -1.28
N SER A 83 38.30 -2.04 -2.29
CA SER A 83 39.18 -3.20 -2.12
C SER A 83 40.48 -2.99 -2.86
N ALA A 84 41.59 -3.35 -2.24
CA ALA A 84 42.92 -3.35 -2.84
C ALA A 84 43.34 -4.80 -3.13
N GLU A 85 43.43 -5.17 -4.40
CA GLU A 85 43.65 -6.56 -4.80
C GLU A 85 45.13 -6.95 -4.74
N SER A 86 46.02 -6.15 -5.33
CA SER A 86 47.45 -6.49 -5.47
C SER A 86 48.41 -5.36 -5.08
N GLU A 87 47.95 -4.11 -5.11
CA GLU A 87 48.77 -2.92 -4.83
C GLU A 87 48.16 -2.07 -3.71
N VAL A 88 49.00 -1.31 -3.01
CA VAL A 88 48.54 -0.37 -1.98
C VAL A 88 47.76 0.75 -2.65
N MET A 89 46.48 0.89 -2.30
CA MET A 89 45.60 1.91 -2.87
C MET A 89 45.26 2.97 -1.82
N ALA A 90 45.42 4.24 -2.18
CA ALA A 90 45.05 5.37 -1.35
C ALA A 90 43.72 5.99 -1.81
N TYR A 91 42.75 6.07 -0.91
CA TYR A 91 41.44 6.66 -1.13
C TYR A 91 41.20 7.84 -0.21
N HIS A 92 40.36 8.76 -0.68
CA HIS A 92 39.87 9.89 0.09
C HIS A 92 38.39 9.68 0.39
N LEU A 93 38.03 9.69 1.67
CA LEU A 93 36.64 9.70 2.10
C LEU A 93 36.05 11.11 1.96
N PRO A 94 34.72 11.23 1.85
CA PRO A 94 34.06 12.53 1.66
C PRO A 94 34.18 13.48 2.88
N ASP A 95 34.57 12.97 4.06
CA ASP A 95 34.92 13.76 5.24
C ASP A 95 36.34 14.39 5.16
N GLY A 96 37.14 14.00 4.16
CA GLY A 96 38.53 14.39 3.97
C GLY A 96 39.54 13.46 4.65
N THR A 97 39.10 12.38 5.29
CA THR A 97 39.96 11.32 5.84
C THR A 97 40.68 10.60 4.72
N LYS A 98 41.99 10.37 4.88
CA LYS A 98 42.78 9.58 3.93
C LYS A 98 42.89 8.15 4.42
N VAL A 99 42.64 7.20 3.52
CA VAL A 99 42.70 5.77 3.81
C VAL A 99 43.68 5.13 2.84
N SER A 100 44.59 4.31 3.35
CA SER A 100 45.49 3.50 2.54
C SER A 100 45.22 2.02 2.81
N LEU A 101 44.72 1.33 1.81
CA LEU A 101 44.46 -0.10 1.84
C LEU A 101 45.71 -0.87 1.41
N MET A 102 46.15 -1.84 2.22
CA MET A 102 47.19 -2.78 1.82
C MET A 102 46.63 -3.83 0.83
N PRO A 103 47.49 -4.53 0.07
CA PRO A 103 47.04 -5.63 -0.77
C PRO A 103 46.24 -6.67 0.03
N HIS A 104 45.18 -7.19 -0.58
CA HIS A 104 44.22 -8.11 0.05
C HIS A 104 43.43 -7.52 1.24
N SER A 105 43.33 -6.19 1.33
CA SER A 105 42.45 -5.53 2.30
C SER A 105 41.23 -4.91 1.62
N SER A 106 40.14 -4.78 2.38
CA SER A 106 38.90 -4.15 1.93
C SER A 106 38.27 -3.31 3.03
N LEU A 107 37.69 -2.18 2.63
CA LEU A 107 36.97 -1.24 3.47
C LEU A 107 35.57 -1.04 2.91
N SER A 108 34.56 -1.19 3.75
CA SER A 108 33.16 -0.93 3.40
C SER A 108 32.64 0.23 4.26
N TYR A 109 31.90 1.17 3.67
CA TYR A 109 31.29 2.27 4.41
C TYR A 109 29.91 2.61 3.85
N GLN A 110 29.07 3.27 4.64
CA GLN A 110 27.75 3.72 4.18
C GLN A 110 27.85 5.12 3.57
N GLU A 111 27.21 5.38 2.43
CA GLU A 111 27.16 6.73 1.83
C GLU A 111 26.52 7.76 2.77
N ASP A 112 25.52 7.35 3.55
CA ASP A 112 24.86 8.22 4.54
C ASP A 112 25.77 8.55 5.73
N ASP A 113 26.70 7.65 6.09
CA ASP A 113 27.60 7.80 7.23
C ASP A 113 29.00 7.27 6.90
N CYS A 114 29.80 8.14 6.30
CA CYS A 114 31.14 7.78 5.84
C CYS A 114 32.16 7.62 6.98
N ARG A 115 31.77 7.90 8.24
CA ARG A 115 32.62 7.74 9.43
C ARG A 115 32.40 6.39 10.13
N LYS A 116 31.40 5.62 9.74
CA LYS A 116 31.25 4.21 10.14
C LYS A 116 31.78 3.31 9.04
N VAL A 117 32.90 2.67 9.31
CA VAL A 117 33.58 1.84 8.33
C VAL A 117 33.78 0.42 8.84
N GLU A 118 33.57 -0.56 7.98
CA GLU A 118 33.85 -1.96 8.21
C GLU A 118 35.13 -2.35 7.46
N MET A 119 36.13 -2.87 8.15
CA MET A 119 37.43 -3.23 7.58
C MET A 119 37.73 -4.72 7.62
N LYS A 120 38.44 -5.18 6.60
CA LYS A 120 39.02 -6.53 6.52
C LYS A 120 40.47 -6.43 6.04
N GLY A 121 41.37 -7.05 6.77
CA GLY A 121 42.81 -6.99 6.52
C GLY A 121 43.48 -5.78 7.17
N CYS A 122 44.53 -5.24 6.54
CA CYS A 122 45.35 -4.18 7.10
C CYS A 122 45.12 -2.86 6.36
N ILE A 123 44.68 -1.83 7.08
CA ILE A 123 44.32 -0.53 6.52
C ILE A 123 44.92 0.56 7.42
N TYR A 124 45.51 1.57 6.80
CA TYR A 124 46.04 2.74 7.48
C TYR A 124 45.08 3.92 7.32
N TYR A 125 44.71 4.56 8.44
CA TYR A 125 43.77 5.67 8.48
C TYR A 125 44.46 6.95 8.95
N GLN A 126 44.32 8.01 8.17
CA GLN A 126 44.66 9.37 8.56
C GLN A 126 43.36 10.16 8.73
N VAL A 127 42.71 9.94 9.87
CA VAL A 127 41.38 10.48 10.19
C VAL A 127 41.45 11.98 10.45
N LYS A 128 40.55 12.75 9.83
CA LYS A 128 40.39 14.16 10.13
C LYS A 128 39.69 14.32 11.48
N HIS A 129 40.35 15.04 12.39
CA HIS A 129 39.80 15.29 13.72
C HIS A 129 38.48 16.06 13.65
N ASP A 130 37.46 15.54 14.32
CA ASP A 130 36.12 16.10 14.47
C ASP A 130 35.53 15.57 15.77
N GLU A 131 35.29 16.46 16.73
CA GLU A 131 34.79 16.09 18.05
C GLU A 131 33.30 15.74 18.04
N GLN A 132 32.54 16.23 17.05
CA GLN A 132 31.09 16.01 16.98
C GLN A 132 30.74 14.67 16.33
N HIS A 133 31.63 14.14 15.48
CA HIS A 133 31.40 12.91 14.73
C HIS A 133 32.60 11.95 14.88
N PRO A 134 32.61 11.04 15.86
CA PRO A 134 33.69 10.08 16.02
C PRO A 134 33.81 9.17 14.79
N PHE A 135 35.02 8.70 14.51
CA PHE A 135 35.29 7.74 13.44
C PHE A 135 35.28 6.33 14.03
N ASP A 136 34.31 5.51 13.60
CA ASP A 136 34.06 4.18 14.14
C ASP A 136 34.50 3.11 13.13
N VAL A 137 35.34 2.19 13.60
CA VAL A 137 35.97 1.16 12.76
C VAL A 137 35.58 -0.20 13.31
N MET A 138 34.74 -0.90 12.57
CA MET A 138 34.37 -2.28 12.84
C MET A 138 35.28 -3.20 12.04
N GLY A 139 35.99 -4.12 12.69
CA GLY A 139 36.90 -5.03 12.01
C GLY A 139 36.91 -6.42 12.64
N GLU A 140 37.22 -7.42 11.82
CA GLU A 140 37.28 -8.82 12.27
C GLU A 140 38.50 -9.10 13.18
N HIS A 141 39.51 -8.23 13.15
CA HIS A 141 40.75 -8.35 13.92
C HIS A 141 41.01 -7.06 14.71
N GLY A 142 40.15 -6.77 15.69
CA GLY A 142 40.45 -5.79 16.73
C GLY A 142 41.39 -6.42 17.75
N HIS A 143 42.67 -6.05 17.74
CA HIS A 143 43.62 -6.31 18.83
C HIS A 143 43.70 -5.10 19.75
#